data_AF-A0A6N6VF88-F1
#
_entry.id   AF-A0A6N6VF88-F1
#
_cell.length_a   1.000
_cell.length_b   1.000
_cell.length_c   1.000
_cell.angle_alpha   90.00
_cell.angle_beta   90.00
_cell.angle_gamma   90.00
#
_symmetry.space_group_name_H-M   'P 1'
#
loop_
_entity.id
_entity.type
_entity.pdbx_description
1 polymer ?
#
loop_
_entity_poly.entity_id
_entity_poly.type
_entity_poly.pdbx_seq_one_letter_code
_entity_poly.pdbx_strand_id
1 'polypeptide(L)'
;MTSELKKTPLYQNYVDSGAKIVEFGGWAMPVQFSSIKEEHNAVRYEIGLFDVSHMGEIQIQGNDAKSFVQYILSNDTNNLTDSKALYTALCNEEGGIIDDLVTYKLADDNYLLVVNAANTDKDFKWIEKHAKSFEVEVKNVSEQYGQLALQGPKARDLMQKLVDIDISEMGMFEFKKDVQLFDKNVILSQSGYTGEDGFEIYCDANDTVTIWEGLLEYDVTPCGLGARDTLRLEAGLPLHGQDLTESITPYEGGIAFAAKPLIEDDFIGKSVLKDQKENGSSRRTVGLELLDKGIARTGYEVLDLDGNQIGEVTSGTKSPSSDKSIALAIINRDAFEMGRELLVQVRKRQVKAKIVKKNQIEK
;
A
#
# COMPACT_ATOMS: atom_id res chain seq x y z
N MET A 1 -9.28 -28.92 6.60
CA MET A 1 -9.92 -28.49 5.35
C MET A 1 -9.12 -27.31 4.85
N THR A 2 -8.30 -27.49 3.82
CA THR A 2 -7.68 -26.37 3.10
C THR A 2 -8.83 -25.57 2.49
N SER A 3 -9.06 -24.35 2.96
CA SER A 3 -10.05 -23.46 2.34
C SER A 3 -9.66 -23.23 0.89
N GLU A 4 -10.63 -23.24 -0.02
CA GLU A 4 -10.39 -22.83 -1.40
C GLU A 4 -9.93 -21.36 -1.41
N LEU A 5 -8.87 -21.05 -2.15
CA LEU A 5 -8.36 -19.69 -2.26
C LEU A 5 -9.38 -18.80 -2.99
N LYS A 6 -9.54 -17.56 -2.52
CA LYS A 6 -10.31 -16.53 -3.22
C LYS A 6 -9.66 -16.21 -4.58
N LYS A 7 -10.45 -15.80 -5.56
CA LYS A 7 -10.01 -15.56 -6.95
C LYS A 7 -10.51 -14.20 -7.41
N THR A 8 -9.64 -13.41 -8.04
CA THR A 8 -10.06 -12.14 -8.68
C THR A 8 -10.81 -12.43 -9.98
N PRO A 9 -11.50 -11.43 -10.57
CA PRO A 9 -12.11 -11.58 -11.90
C PRO A 9 -11.12 -12.02 -12.99
N LEU A 10 -9.82 -11.72 -12.84
CA LEU A 10 -8.76 -12.05 -13.80
C LEU A 10 -8.08 -13.40 -13.57
N TYR A 11 -8.58 -14.23 -12.65
CA TYR A 11 -7.94 -15.52 -12.33
C TYR A 11 -7.70 -16.39 -13.57
N GLN A 12 -8.68 -16.44 -14.49
CA GLN A 12 -8.53 -17.22 -15.71
C GLN A 12 -7.46 -16.66 -16.64
N ASN A 13 -7.34 -15.32 -16.76
CA ASN A 13 -6.27 -14.67 -17.54
C ASN A 13 -4.88 -15.02 -17.01
N TYR A 14 -4.72 -15.20 -15.70
CA TYR A 14 -3.45 -15.66 -15.13
C TYR A 14 -3.12 -17.09 -15.56
N VAL A 15 -4.12 -17.98 -15.52
CA VAL A 15 -3.97 -19.39 -15.92
C VAL A 15 -3.62 -19.48 -17.40
N ASP A 16 -4.34 -18.76 -18.25
CA ASP A 16 -4.17 -18.79 -19.70
C ASP A 16 -2.84 -18.18 -20.15
N SER A 17 -2.34 -17.17 -19.43
CA SER A 17 -1.00 -16.60 -19.67
C SER A 17 0.15 -17.46 -19.14
N GLY A 18 -0.14 -18.53 -18.39
CA GLY A 18 0.88 -19.35 -17.74
C GLY A 18 1.59 -18.67 -16.57
N ALA A 19 0.96 -17.65 -15.96
CA ALA A 19 1.51 -16.96 -14.82
C ALA A 19 1.73 -17.91 -13.64
N LYS A 20 2.76 -17.63 -12.83
CA LYS A 20 3.02 -18.41 -11.62
C LYS A 20 2.11 -17.92 -10.50
N ILE A 21 1.15 -18.74 -10.10
CA ILE A 21 0.16 -18.40 -9.07
C ILE A 21 0.64 -18.87 -7.68
N VAL A 22 0.45 -18.04 -6.66
CA VAL A 22 0.75 -18.32 -5.25
C VAL A 22 -0.43 -17.95 -4.35
N GLU A 23 -0.44 -18.46 -3.12
CA GLU A 23 -1.31 -17.95 -2.06
C GLU A 23 -0.75 -16.61 -1.54
N PHE A 24 -1.60 -15.58 -1.53
CA PHE A 24 -1.30 -14.29 -0.91
C PHE A 24 -2.54 -13.76 -0.20
N GLY A 25 -2.51 -13.65 1.13
CA GLY A 25 -3.64 -13.15 1.92
C GLY A 25 -4.94 -13.95 1.75
N GLY A 26 -4.86 -15.25 1.47
CA GLY A 26 -6.02 -16.11 1.17
C GLY A 26 -6.52 -16.04 -0.28
N TRP A 27 -5.83 -15.31 -1.16
CA TRP A 27 -6.13 -15.20 -2.59
C TRP A 27 -5.14 -15.98 -3.44
N ALA A 28 -5.59 -16.47 -4.59
CA ALA A 28 -4.76 -17.05 -5.64
C ALA A 28 -4.30 -15.94 -6.61
N MET A 29 -3.06 -15.47 -6.44
CA MET A 29 -2.53 -14.30 -7.14
C MET A 29 -1.26 -14.64 -7.96
N PRO A 30 -1.01 -13.97 -9.10
CA PRO A 30 0.19 -14.16 -9.89
C PRO A 30 1.39 -13.51 -9.17
N VAL A 31 2.41 -14.30 -8.83
CA VAL A 31 3.68 -13.76 -8.31
C VAL A 31 4.55 -13.19 -9.44
N GLN A 32 4.40 -13.73 -10.66
CA GLN A 32 5.05 -13.26 -11.89
C GLN A 32 4.31 -13.82 -13.12
N PHE A 33 4.31 -13.07 -14.21
CA PHE A 33 3.90 -13.48 -15.56
C PHE A 33 5.10 -13.86 -16.43
N SER A 34 6.21 -13.11 -16.32
CA SER A 34 7.49 -13.39 -17.00
C SER A 34 8.58 -13.65 -15.97
N SER A 35 9.33 -12.63 -15.57
CA SER A 35 10.23 -12.65 -14.43
C SER A 35 10.09 -11.38 -13.60
N ILE A 36 10.31 -11.49 -12.28
CA ILE A 36 10.24 -10.35 -11.35
C ILE A 36 11.12 -9.19 -11.82
N LYS A 37 12.30 -9.48 -12.40
CA LYS A 37 13.21 -8.45 -12.89
C LYS A 37 12.70 -7.76 -14.15
N GLU A 38 12.17 -8.50 -15.11
CA GLU A 38 11.61 -7.92 -16.34
C GLU A 38 10.38 -7.07 -16.03
N GLU A 39 9.47 -7.57 -15.20
CA GLU A 39 8.27 -6.85 -14.75
C GLU A 39 8.61 -5.59 -13.94
N HIS A 40 9.57 -5.68 -13.02
CA HIS A 40 10.08 -4.54 -12.29
C HIS A 40 10.64 -3.46 -13.23
N ASN A 41 11.47 -3.87 -14.19
CA ASN A 41 12.08 -2.95 -15.14
C ASN A 41 11.02 -2.34 -16.08
N ALA A 42 9.98 -3.08 -16.45
CA ALA A 42 8.87 -2.55 -17.22
C ALA A 42 8.21 -1.38 -16.49
N VAL A 43 7.96 -1.49 -15.18
CA VAL A 43 7.42 -0.35 -14.40
C VAL A 43 8.41 0.80 -14.29
N ARG A 44 9.70 0.52 -14.09
CA ARG A 44 10.73 1.57 -13.92
C ARG A 44 10.96 2.40 -15.19
N TYR A 45 10.91 1.78 -16.35
CA TYR A 45 11.34 2.40 -17.61
C TYR A 45 10.21 2.57 -18.64
N GLU A 46 9.14 1.78 -18.52
CA GLU A 46 8.05 1.68 -19.48
C GLU A 46 6.68 1.77 -18.76
N ILE A 47 5.84 0.75 -18.89
CA ILE A 47 4.53 0.65 -18.23
C ILE A 47 4.33 -0.80 -17.75
N GLY A 48 3.94 -0.97 -16.49
CA GLY A 48 3.46 -2.23 -15.95
C GLY A 48 2.00 -2.14 -15.50
N LEU A 49 1.29 -3.26 -15.59
CA LEU A 49 -0.11 -3.40 -15.20
C LEU A 49 -0.25 -4.49 -14.13
N PHE A 50 -0.84 -4.14 -13.01
CA PHE A 50 -1.08 -5.06 -11.90
C PHE A 50 -2.58 -5.27 -11.71
N ASP A 51 -2.97 -6.52 -11.47
CA ASP A 51 -4.27 -6.79 -10.85
C ASP A 51 -4.13 -6.65 -9.33
N VAL A 52 -4.87 -5.70 -8.78
CA VAL A 52 -4.95 -5.44 -7.35
C VAL A 52 -6.38 -5.61 -6.82
N SER A 53 -7.27 -6.30 -7.56
CA SER A 53 -8.66 -6.61 -7.17
C SER A 53 -8.79 -7.57 -5.98
N HIS A 54 -7.68 -7.93 -5.35
CA HIS A 54 -7.66 -8.67 -4.08
C HIS A 54 -7.75 -7.72 -2.87
N MET A 55 -7.50 -6.42 -3.07
CA MET A 55 -7.77 -5.38 -2.07
C MET A 55 -9.24 -5.41 -1.66
N GLY A 56 -9.54 -4.87 -0.48
CA GLY A 56 -10.91 -4.81 0.02
C GLY A 56 -11.51 -3.42 -0.14
N GLU A 57 -12.79 -3.36 -0.43
CA GLU A 57 -13.56 -2.12 -0.52
C GLU A 57 -14.68 -2.13 0.53
N ILE A 58 -14.59 -1.20 1.48
CA ILE A 58 -15.58 -1.03 2.54
C ILE A 58 -16.28 0.32 2.33
N GLN A 59 -17.58 0.27 2.07
CA GLN A 59 -18.42 1.44 1.91
C GLN A 59 -19.03 1.85 3.25
N ILE A 60 -19.01 3.15 3.53
CA ILE A 60 -19.68 3.78 4.66
C ILE A 60 -20.66 4.81 4.10
N GLN A 61 -21.96 4.63 4.40
CA GLN A 61 -23.02 5.53 3.92
C GLN A 61 -23.97 5.96 5.04
N GLY A 62 -24.37 7.24 5.08
CA GLY A 62 -25.41 7.70 6.01
C GLY A 62 -25.21 9.12 6.51
N ASN A 63 -26.16 9.60 7.32
CA ASN A 63 -26.20 10.98 7.82
C ASN A 63 -24.96 11.33 8.65
N ASP A 64 -24.44 10.36 9.40
CA ASP A 64 -23.26 10.52 10.25
C ASP A 64 -21.95 10.05 9.57
N ALA A 65 -21.95 9.79 8.25
CA ALA A 65 -20.79 9.21 7.58
C ALA A 65 -19.53 10.05 7.75
N LYS A 66 -19.62 11.38 7.63
CA LYS A 66 -18.47 12.28 7.81
C LYS A 66 -17.87 12.19 9.23
N SER A 67 -18.71 12.28 10.26
CA SER A 67 -18.25 12.25 11.65
C SER A 67 -17.71 10.88 12.03
N PHE A 68 -18.35 9.81 11.56
CA PHE A 68 -17.89 8.44 11.78
C PHE A 68 -16.55 8.16 11.09
N VAL A 69 -16.39 8.58 9.84
CA VAL A 69 -15.13 8.46 9.09
C VAL A 69 -14.00 9.23 9.77
N GLN A 70 -14.26 10.43 10.31
CA GLN A 70 -13.25 11.13 11.12
C GLN A 70 -12.90 10.37 12.41
N TYR A 71 -13.89 9.77 13.08
CA TYR A 71 -13.68 9.09 14.35
C TYR A 71 -12.80 7.82 14.24
N ILE A 72 -12.91 7.07 13.14
CA ILE A 72 -12.16 5.81 12.96
C ILE A 72 -10.78 6.00 12.29
N LEU A 73 -10.54 7.13 11.61
CA LEU A 73 -9.33 7.37 10.84
C LEU A 73 -8.37 8.31 11.57
N SER A 74 -7.07 8.02 11.49
CA SER A 74 -6.05 8.83 12.17
C SER A 74 -5.77 10.18 11.52
N ASN A 75 -6.15 10.38 10.25
CA ASN A 75 -5.87 11.59 9.49
C ASN A 75 -7.01 12.62 9.60
N ASP A 76 -6.78 13.85 9.14
CA ASP A 76 -7.81 14.89 9.08
C ASP A 76 -8.66 14.70 7.82
N THR A 77 -9.87 14.17 8.00
CA THR A 77 -10.77 13.79 6.92
C THR A 77 -11.45 14.99 6.28
N ASN A 78 -11.29 16.20 6.82
CA ASN A 78 -11.70 17.42 6.13
C ASN A 78 -10.87 17.69 4.85
N ASN A 79 -9.73 17.01 4.69
CA ASN A 79 -8.94 17.05 3.45
C ASN A 79 -9.51 16.16 2.33
N LEU A 80 -10.51 15.33 2.62
CA LEU A 80 -11.26 14.59 1.61
C LEU A 80 -12.17 15.55 0.83
N THR A 81 -12.09 15.47 -0.49
CA THR A 81 -13.02 16.15 -1.41
C THR A 81 -13.63 15.14 -2.37
N ASP A 82 -14.57 15.57 -3.19
CA ASP A 82 -15.16 14.77 -4.28
C ASP A 82 -14.17 14.40 -5.40
N SER A 83 -12.94 14.88 -5.29
CA SER A 83 -11.87 14.81 -6.29
C SER A 83 -10.51 14.49 -5.67
N LYS A 84 -10.43 14.31 -4.34
CA LYS A 84 -9.18 14.03 -3.63
C LYS A 84 -9.39 13.01 -2.51
N ALA A 85 -8.73 11.88 -2.68
CA ALA A 85 -8.66 10.80 -1.72
C ALA A 85 -7.60 11.09 -0.64
N LEU A 86 -7.60 10.27 0.42
CA LEU A 86 -6.71 10.44 1.55
C LEU A 86 -6.13 9.11 2.02
N TYR A 87 -4.80 9.01 2.03
CA TYR A 87 -4.11 7.93 2.72
C TYR A 87 -4.12 8.17 4.24
N THR A 88 -4.45 7.14 5.00
CA THR A 88 -4.70 7.20 6.45
C THR A 88 -4.39 5.86 7.11
N ALA A 89 -4.31 5.83 8.43
CA ALA A 89 -4.31 4.59 9.20
C ALA A 89 -5.65 4.40 9.93
N LEU A 90 -6.07 3.14 10.03
CA LEU A 90 -7.07 2.64 10.95
C LEU A 90 -6.33 2.18 12.20
N CYS A 91 -6.54 2.85 13.34
CA CYS A 91 -5.77 2.57 14.56
C CYS A 91 -6.62 1.84 15.62
N ASN A 92 -5.96 1.08 16.48
CA ASN A 92 -6.53 0.60 17.74
C ASN A 92 -6.41 1.66 18.84
N GLU A 93 -6.98 1.40 20.01
CA GLU A 93 -7.00 2.32 21.14
C GLU A 93 -5.59 2.64 21.69
N GLU A 94 -4.62 1.77 21.43
CA GLU A 94 -3.20 1.94 21.79
C GLU A 94 -2.41 2.69 20.69
N GLY A 95 -3.06 3.15 19.62
CA GLY A 95 -2.46 3.90 18.51
C GLY A 95 -1.69 3.04 17.50
N GLY A 96 -1.73 1.71 17.65
CA GLY A 96 -1.16 0.77 16.68
C GLY A 96 -2.02 0.61 15.44
N ILE A 97 -1.39 0.28 14.30
CA ILE A 97 -2.04 0.28 12.99
C ILE A 97 -2.75 -1.06 12.73
N ILE A 98 -4.09 -1.04 12.81
CA ILE A 98 -4.93 -2.17 12.40
C ILE A 98 -4.81 -2.40 10.90
N ASP A 99 -4.88 -1.31 10.12
CA ASP A 99 -4.62 -1.29 8.69
C ASP A 99 -4.20 0.11 8.21
N ASP A 100 -3.49 0.18 7.09
CA ASP A 100 -3.31 1.43 6.35
C ASP A 100 -4.09 1.38 5.04
N LEU A 101 -4.79 2.48 4.71
CA LEU A 101 -5.82 2.45 3.66
C LEU A 101 -5.92 3.79 2.94
N VAL A 102 -6.59 3.78 1.78
CA VAL A 102 -6.95 4.99 1.04
C VAL A 102 -8.46 5.20 1.11
N THR A 103 -8.88 6.38 1.54
CA THR A 103 -10.29 6.76 1.65
C THR A 103 -10.68 7.69 0.51
N TYR A 104 -11.79 7.38 -0.17
CA TYR A 104 -12.41 8.21 -1.19
C TYR A 104 -13.74 8.75 -0.68
N LYS A 105 -13.99 10.04 -0.88
CA LYS A 105 -15.31 10.65 -0.64
C LYS A 105 -16.10 10.64 -1.94
N LEU A 106 -16.99 9.66 -2.10
CA LEU A 106 -17.80 9.51 -3.31
C LEU A 106 -18.96 10.51 -3.36
N ALA A 107 -19.53 10.82 -2.20
CA ALA A 107 -20.51 11.88 -1.96
C ALA A 107 -20.37 12.41 -0.51
N ASP A 108 -21.15 13.42 -0.12
CA ASP A 108 -21.11 13.97 1.24
C ASP A 108 -21.41 12.93 2.33
N ASP A 109 -22.27 11.98 2.00
CA ASP A 109 -22.79 10.91 2.85
C ASP A 109 -22.26 9.52 2.46
N ASN A 110 -21.29 9.41 1.54
CA ASN A 110 -20.82 8.14 0.99
C ASN A 110 -19.29 8.11 0.80
N TYR A 111 -18.64 7.19 1.51
CA TYR A 111 -17.19 7.03 1.52
C TYR A 111 -16.82 5.58 1.17
N LEU A 112 -15.71 5.43 0.45
CA LEU A 112 -15.14 4.14 0.08
C LEU A 112 -13.73 4.03 0.69
N LEU A 113 -13.52 3.02 1.53
CA LEU A 113 -12.23 2.71 2.15
C LEU A 113 -11.63 1.51 1.41
N VAL A 114 -10.46 1.72 0.80
CA VAL A 114 -9.69 0.68 0.10
C VAL A 114 -8.63 0.13 1.05
N VAL A 115 -8.87 -1.06 1.59
CA VAL A 115 -8.10 -1.73 2.66
C VAL A 115 -7.25 -2.88 2.12
N ASN A 116 -6.25 -3.30 2.88
CA ASN A 116 -5.38 -4.41 2.48
C ASN A 116 -6.15 -5.74 2.46
N ALA A 117 -5.87 -6.55 1.43
CA ALA A 117 -6.52 -7.84 1.17
C ALA A 117 -6.57 -8.80 2.38
N ALA A 118 -5.46 -8.87 3.13
CA ALA A 118 -5.34 -9.77 4.29
C ALA A 118 -6.16 -9.29 5.50
N ASN A 119 -6.55 -8.01 5.53
CA ASN A 119 -7.23 -7.36 6.65
C ASN A 119 -8.70 -7.07 6.37
N THR A 120 -9.21 -7.23 5.14
CA THR A 120 -10.59 -6.84 4.76
C THR A 120 -11.66 -7.29 5.75
N ASP A 121 -11.69 -8.57 6.13
CA ASP A 121 -12.70 -9.10 7.06
C ASP A 121 -12.51 -8.58 8.50
N LYS A 122 -11.26 -8.33 8.90
CA LYS A 122 -10.90 -7.77 10.21
C LYS A 122 -11.32 -6.30 10.29
N ASP A 123 -11.00 -5.53 9.27
CA ASP A 123 -11.27 -4.10 9.19
C ASP A 123 -12.76 -3.85 9.09
N PHE A 124 -13.48 -4.62 8.27
CA PHE A 124 -14.94 -4.53 8.19
C PHE A 124 -15.60 -4.74 9.56
N LYS A 125 -15.21 -5.79 10.30
CA LYS A 125 -15.73 -6.05 11.64
C LYS A 125 -15.35 -4.96 12.65
N TRP A 126 -14.13 -4.43 12.54
CA TRP A 126 -13.67 -3.34 13.40
C TRP A 126 -14.49 -2.07 13.16
N ILE A 127 -14.71 -1.71 11.90
CA ILE A 127 -15.49 -0.53 11.50
C ILE A 127 -16.95 -0.73 11.93
N GLU A 128 -17.57 -1.87 11.61
CA GLU A 128 -18.95 -2.18 12.00
C GLU A 128 -19.16 -2.12 13.53
N LYS A 129 -18.19 -2.60 14.31
CA LYS A 129 -18.23 -2.52 15.78
C LYS A 129 -18.36 -1.06 16.25
N HIS A 130 -17.64 -0.12 15.65
CA HIS A 130 -17.62 1.29 16.04
C HIS A 130 -18.75 2.12 15.40
N ALA A 131 -19.35 1.62 14.33
CA ALA A 131 -20.49 2.26 13.67
C ALA A 131 -21.77 2.29 14.54
N LYS A 132 -21.88 1.43 15.56
CA LYS A 132 -23.10 1.23 16.37
C LYS A 132 -23.68 2.50 17.03
N SER A 133 -22.86 3.53 17.20
CA SER A 133 -23.25 4.81 17.81
C SER A 133 -23.55 5.91 16.80
N PHE A 134 -23.54 5.60 15.50
CA PHE A 134 -23.68 6.56 14.39
C PHE A 134 -24.81 6.12 13.47
N GLU A 135 -25.51 7.08 12.86
CA GLU A 135 -26.51 6.82 11.83
C GLU A 135 -25.83 6.55 10.46
N VAL A 136 -25.18 5.39 10.36
CA VAL A 136 -24.46 4.93 9.17
C VAL A 136 -24.69 3.44 8.89
N GLU A 137 -24.60 3.07 7.62
CA GLU A 137 -24.51 1.71 7.13
C GLU A 137 -23.09 1.43 6.64
N VAL A 138 -22.53 0.30 7.08
CA VAL A 138 -21.20 -0.16 6.66
C VAL A 138 -21.37 -1.43 5.84
N LYS A 139 -20.85 -1.45 4.61
CA LYS A 139 -20.92 -2.61 3.69
C LYS A 139 -19.54 -3.00 3.22
N ASN A 140 -19.26 -4.30 3.23
CA ASN A 140 -18.16 -4.84 2.42
C ASN A 140 -18.67 -4.97 0.98
N VAL A 141 -18.13 -4.15 0.07
CA VAL A 141 -18.51 -4.12 -1.34
C VAL A 141 -17.39 -4.66 -2.24
N SER A 142 -16.39 -5.35 -1.67
CA SER A 142 -15.20 -5.80 -2.41
C SER A 142 -15.54 -6.67 -3.63
N GLU A 143 -16.56 -7.53 -3.52
CA GLU A 143 -16.99 -8.38 -4.65
C GLU A 143 -17.59 -7.60 -5.83
N GLN A 144 -17.91 -6.33 -5.64
CA GLN A 144 -18.48 -5.45 -6.67
C GLN A 144 -17.40 -4.72 -7.48
N TYR A 145 -16.15 -4.71 -7.01
CA TYR A 145 -15.06 -3.95 -7.60
C TYR A 145 -14.02 -4.85 -8.26
N GLY A 146 -13.52 -4.40 -9.40
CA GLY A 146 -12.19 -4.72 -9.88
C GLY A 146 -11.27 -3.53 -9.74
N GLN A 147 -10.01 -3.78 -9.40
CA GLN A 147 -8.99 -2.74 -9.24
C GLN A 147 -7.73 -3.10 -10.02
N LEU A 148 -7.35 -2.25 -10.96
CA LEU A 148 -6.12 -2.36 -11.75
C LEU A 148 -5.19 -1.20 -11.45
N ALA A 149 -3.88 -1.45 -11.44
CA ALA A 149 -2.88 -0.40 -11.30
C ALA A 149 -1.98 -0.34 -12.55
N LEU A 150 -2.08 0.74 -13.32
CA LEU A 150 -1.24 1.04 -14.47
C LEU A 150 -0.12 2.01 -14.02
N GLN A 151 1.12 1.55 -14.03
CA GLN A 151 2.22 2.20 -13.32
C GLN A 151 3.46 2.30 -14.21
N GLY A 152 4.17 3.43 -14.15
CA GLY A 152 5.41 3.67 -14.86
C GLY A 152 5.48 5.05 -15.49
N PRO A 153 6.67 5.50 -15.92
CA PRO A 153 6.90 6.87 -16.43
C PRO A 153 6.07 7.21 -17.67
N LYS A 154 5.58 6.21 -18.43
CA LYS A 154 4.74 6.42 -19.63
C LYS A 154 3.26 6.15 -19.38
N ALA A 155 2.87 5.80 -18.15
CA ALA A 155 1.49 5.41 -17.82
C ALA A 155 0.50 6.57 -18.03
N ARG A 156 0.87 7.80 -17.67
CA ARG A 156 0.02 8.99 -17.88
C ARG A 156 -0.22 9.29 -19.34
N ASP A 157 0.83 9.26 -20.16
CA ASP A 157 0.72 9.52 -21.59
C ASP A 157 -0.15 8.47 -22.30
N LEU A 158 -0.09 7.21 -21.86
CA LEU A 158 -0.99 6.18 -22.36
C LEU A 158 -2.42 6.44 -21.90
N MET A 159 -2.64 6.62 -20.58
CA MET A 159 -3.97 6.81 -20.02
C MET A 159 -4.68 8.03 -20.64
N GLN A 160 -3.96 9.14 -20.85
CA GLN A 160 -4.53 10.35 -21.47
C GLN A 160 -5.02 10.11 -22.92
N LYS A 161 -4.45 9.15 -23.65
CA LYS A 161 -4.94 8.77 -24.99
C LYS A 161 -6.20 7.91 -24.95
N LEU A 162 -6.46 7.26 -23.82
CA LEU A 162 -7.56 6.31 -23.62
C LEU A 162 -8.80 6.97 -22.99
N VAL A 163 -8.67 8.17 -22.45
CA VAL A 163 -9.75 8.90 -21.77
C VAL A 163 -9.96 10.28 -22.39
N ASP A 164 -11.20 10.73 -22.45
CA ASP A 164 -11.59 12.02 -23.06
C ASP A 164 -11.49 13.23 -22.10
N ILE A 165 -11.04 13.00 -20.87
CA ILE A 165 -10.88 14.04 -19.84
C ILE A 165 -9.41 14.41 -19.69
N ASP A 166 -9.14 15.66 -19.33
CA ASP A 166 -7.78 16.09 -19.01
C ASP A 166 -7.33 15.53 -17.65
N ILE A 167 -6.28 14.72 -17.70
CA ILE A 167 -5.60 14.12 -16.54
C ILE A 167 -4.15 14.59 -16.42
N SER A 168 -3.70 15.51 -17.27
CA SER A 168 -2.29 15.93 -17.34
C SER A 168 -1.79 16.54 -16.02
N GLU A 169 -2.65 17.29 -15.33
CA GLU A 169 -2.34 17.96 -14.07
C GLU A 169 -2.78 17.18 -12.82
N MET A 170 -3.39 15.99 -12.96
CA MET A 170 -3.85 15.21 -11.80
C MET A 170 -2.68 14.88 -10.86
N GLY A 171 -2.78 15.37 -9.62
CA GLY A 171 -1.81 15.16 -8.56
C GLY A 171 -2.07 13.91 -7.72
N MET A 172 -1.12 13.58 -6.84
CA MET A 172 -1.22 12.43 -5.94
C MET A 172 -2.51 12.43 -5.11
N PHE A 173 -3.21 11.30 -5.19
CA PHE A 173 -4.54 11.04 -4.62
C PHE A 173 -5.69 11.86 -5.20
N GLU A 174 -5.49 12.62 -6.27
CA GLU A 174 -6.61 13.17 -7.02
C GLU A 174 -7.29 12.07 -7.83
N PHE A 175 -8.61 12.10 -7.88
CA PHE A 175 -9.39 11.12 -8.61
C PHE A 175 -10.54 11.79 -9.37
N LYS A 176 -11.00 11.11 -10.41
CA LYS A 176 -12.18 11.47 -11.19
C LYS A 176 -13.11 10.27 -11.24
N LYS A 177 -14.40 10.51 -11.08
CA LYS A 177 -15.46 9.50 -11.18
C LYS A 177 -16.04 9.51 -12.59
N ASP A 178 -16.74 8.43 -12.94
CA ASP A 178 -17.50 8.30 -14.19
C ASP A 178 -16.64 8.53 -15.45
N VAL A 179 -15.37 8.13 -15.38
CA VAL A 179 -14.43 8.24 -16.50
C VAL A 179 -14.73 7.10 -17.47
N GLN A 180 -14.88 7.42 -18.75
CA GLN A 180 -15.04 6.41 -19.80
C GLN A 180 -13.69 5.80 -20.16
N LEU A 181 -13.59 4.47 -20.06
CA LEU A 181 -12.42 3.69 -20.45
C LEU A 181 -12.89 2.35 -21.04
N PHE A 182 -12.58 2.09 -22.31
CA PHE A 182 -13.06 0.91 -23.05
C PHE A 182 -14.59 0.68 -22.95
N ASP A 183 -15.37 1.76 -23.13
CA ASP A 183 -16.84 1.80 -23.00
C ASP A 183 -17.38 1.45 -21.59
N LYS A 184 -16.53 1.49 -20.57
CA LYS A 184 -16.87 1.25 -19.16
C LYS A 184 -16.72 2.52 -18.33
N ASN A 185 -17.50 2.62 -17.25
CA ASN A 185 -17.34 3.69 -16.26
C ASN A 185 -16.35 3.25 -15.19
N VAL A 186 -15.36 4.10 -14.91
CA VAL A 186 -14.36 3.84 -13.88
C VAL A 186 -14.17 5.04 -12.96
N ILE A 187 -13.70 4.77 -11.73
CA ILE A 187 -13.02 5.78 -10.92
C ILE A 187 -11.54 5.70 -11.31
N LEU A 188 -11.00 6.80 -11.81
CA LEU A 188 -9.60 6.92 -12.17
C LEU A 188 -8.89 7.74 -11.10
N SER A 189 -7.95 7.13 -10.39
CA SER A 189 -7.20 7.72 -9.28
C SER A 189 -5.74 7.85 -9.66
N GLN A 190 -5.14 9.04 -9.52
CA GLN A 190 -3.69 9.17 -9.60
C GLN A 190 -3.11 8.71 -8.27
N SER A 191 -2.74 7.43 -8.21
CA SER A 191 -2.19 6.76 -7.04
C SER A 191 -1.38 5.55 -7.48
N GLY A 192 -0.64 4.97 -6.54
CA GLY A 192 0.25 3.87 -6.85
C GLY A 192 1.09 3.40 -5.68
N TYR A 193 1.70 2.23 -5.87
CA TYR A 193 2.51 1.55 -4.87
C TYR A 193 3.90 1.18 -5.41
N THR A 194 4.40 1.97 -6.36
CA THR A 194 5.62 1.64 -7.13
C THR A 194 6.72 2.70 -7.00
N GLY A 195 6.35 3.93 -6.62
CA GLY A 195 7.24 5.09 -6.63
C GLY A 195 7.40 5.77 -7.99
N GLU A 196 6.76 5.25 -9.04
CA GLU A 196 6.61 5.95 -10.32
C GLU A 196 5.25 6.65 -10.42
N ASP A 197 5.07 7.43 -11.49
CA ASP A 197 3.75 7.93 -11.90
C ASP A 197 2.83 6.76 -12.31
N GLY A 198 1.53 6.99 -12.28
CA GLY A 198 0.56 5.95 -12.60
C GLY A 198 -0.84 6.26 -12.10
N PHE A 199 -1.74 5.34 -12.42
CA PHE A 199 -3.14 5.41 -12.06
C PHE A 199 -3.62 4.07 -11.50
N GLU A 200 -4.56 4.15 -10.58
CA GLU A 200 -5.41 3.04 -10.18
C GLU A 200 -6.81 3.24 -10.79
N ILE A 201 -7.36 2.14 -11.30
CA ILE A 201 -8.61 2.09 -12.05
C ILE A 201 -9.55 1.19 -11.26
N TYR A 202 -10.62 1.77 -10.73
CA TYR A 202 -11.67 1.03 -10.04
C TYR A 202 -12.88 0.92 -10.97
N CYS A 203 -13.34 -0.30 -11.21
CA CYS A 203 -14.42 -0.62 -12.14
C CYS A 203 -15.38 -1.63 -11.52
N ASP A 204 -16.54 -1.85 -12.15
CA ASP A 204 -17.37 -3.02 -11.81
C ASP A 204 -16.55 -4.31 -12.01
N ALA A 205 -16.68 -5.26 -11.09
CA ALA A 205 -15.94 -6.52 -11.15
C ALA A 205 -16.14 -7.29 -12.48
N ASN A 206 -17.29 -7.14 -13.14
CA ASN A 206 -17.55 -7.78 -14.44
C ASN A 206 -16.82 -7.09 -15.61
N ASP A 207 -16.42 -5.83 -15.45
CA ASP A 207 -15.75 -5.05 -16.47
C ASP A 207 -14.22 -5.20 -16.44
N THR A 208 -13.67 -5.78 -15.36
CA THR A 208 -12.23 -5.89 -15.12
C THR A 208 -11.49 -6.60 -16.24
N VAL A 209 -12.04 -7.71 -16.76
CA VAL A 209 -11.43 -8.48 -17.86
C VAL A 209 -11.35 -7.62 -19.12
N THR A 210 -12.41 -6.88 -19.45
CA THR A 210 -12.45 -6.04 -20.66
C THR A 210 -11.39 -4.94 -20.59
N ILE A 211 -11.27 -4.27 -19.43
CA ILE A 211 -10.30 -3.18 -19.26
C ILE A 211 -8.87 -3.73 -19.25
N TRP A 212 -8.62 -4.86 -18.58
CA TRP A 212 -7.33 -5.52 -18.56
C TRP A 212 -6.85 -5.88 -19.96
N GLU A 213 -7.68 -6.58 -20.73
CA GLU A 213 -7.35 -6.99 -22.10
C GLU A 213 -7.17 -5.78 -23.01
N GLY A 214 -8.03 -4.77 -22.89
CA GLY A 214 -7.91 -3.51 -23.65
C GLY A 214 -6.60 -2.76 -23.40
N LEU A 215 -6.09 -2.78 -22.16
CA LEU A 215 -4.77 -2.20 -21.83
C LEU A 215 -3.61 -3.02 -22.40
N LEU A 216 -3.74 -4.35 -22.46
CA LEU A 216 -2.71 -5.25 -23.00
C LEU A 216 -2.58 -5.22 -24.53
N GLU A 217 -3.52 -4.60 -25.24
CA GLU A 217 -3.37 -4.29 -26.68
C GLU A 217 -2.30 -3.20 -26.95
N TYR A 218 -1.82 -2.53 -25.89
CA TYR A 218 -0.72 -1.57 -25.95
C TYR A 218 0.58 -2.17 -25.41
N ASP A 219 1.69 -1.42 -25.49
CA ASP A 219 2.99 -1.83 -24.94
C ASP A 219 3.02 -1.74 -23.40
N VAL A 220 2.24 -2.61 -22.77
CA VAL A 220 2.01 -2.69 -21.33
C VAL A 220 2.35 -4.09 -20.86
N THR A 221 3.24 -4.19 -19.87
CA THR A 221 3.67 -5.48 -19.33
C THR A 221 2.79 -5.90 -18.14
N PRO A 222 2.13 -7.07 -18.14
CA PRO A 222 1.46 -7.56 -16.95
C PRO A 222 2.49 -7.92 -15.86
N CYS A 223 2.26 -7.46 -14.63
CA CYS A 223 3.20 -7.58 -13.52
C CYS A 223 2.55 -8.28 -12.32
N GLY A 224 3.30 -9.17 -11.69
CA GLY A 224 2.88 -9.93 -10.52
C GLY A 224 3.33 -9.33 -9.18
N LEU A 225 2.92 -9.99 -8.09
CA LEU A 225 3.20 -9.57 -6.73
C LEU A 225 4.71 -9.49 -6.40
N GLY A 226 5.54 -10.31 -7.05
CA GLY A 226 6.99 -10.27 -6.85
C GLY A 226 7.60 -8.94 -7.30
N ALA A 227 7.20 -8.44 -8.47
CA ALA A 227 7.61 -7.12 -8.95
C ALA A 227 7.04 -6.02 -8.04
N ARG A 228 5.76 -6.12 -7.65
CA ARG A 228 5.11 -5.16 -6.72
C ARG A 228 5.90 -5.00 -5.41
N ASP A 229 6.33 -6.10 -4.78
CA ASP A 229 7.12 -6.05 -3.54
C ASP A 229 8.51 -5.43 -3.74
N THR A 230 9.17 -5.70 -4.86
CA THR A 230 10.47 -5.06 -5.14
C THR A 230 10.34 -3.55 -5.42
N LEU A 231 9.29 -3.14 -6.14
CA LEU A 231 9.05 -1.74 -6.51
C LEU A 231 8.70 -0.87 -5.30
N ARG A 232 7.77 -1.35 -4.46
CA ARG A 232 7.37 -0.64 -3.23
C ARG A 232 8.53 -0.50 -2.26
N LEU A 233 9.37 -1.55 -2.15
CA LEU A 233 10.47 -1.56 -1.20
C LEU A 233 11.57 -0.58 -1.64
N GLU A 234 11.87 -0.50 -2.94
CA GLU A 234 12.74 0.56 -3.48
C GLU A 234 12.16 1.95 -3.24
N ALA A 235 10.84 2.13 -3.40
CA ALA A 235 10.18 3.40 -3.10
C ALA A 235 10.16 3.75 -1.60
N GLY A 236 10.53 2.80 -0.73
CA GLY A 236 10.48 2.96 0.73
C GLY A 236 9.07 2.94 1.31
N LEU A 237 8.13 2.33 0.58
CA LEU A 237 6.73 2.21 0.96
C LEU A 237 6.51 1.00 1.89
N PRO A 238 5.77 1.19 3.00
CA PRO A 238 5.54 0.14 3.98
C PRO A 238 4.48 -0.87 3.49
N LEU A 239 4.54 -2.10 3.98
CA LEU A 239 3.56 -3.16 3.77
C LEU A 239 2.94 -3.59 5.11
N HIS A 240 1.61 -3.60 5.20
CA HIS A 240 0.94 -4.10 6.40
C HIS A 240 1.22 -5.59 6.63
N GLY A 241 1.35 -5.97 7.91
CA GLY A 241 1.78 -7.30 8.34
C GLY A 241 3.30 -7.49 8.36
N GLN A 242 4.06 -6.50 7.86
CA GLN A 242 5.52 -6.46 7.93
C GLN A 242 6.00 -5.15 8.55
N ASP A 243 5.86 -4.04 7.83
CA ASP A 243 6.37 -2.72 8.23
C ASP A 243 5.38 -1.96 9.11
N LEU A 244 4.09 -2.30 9.01
CA LEU A 244 2.99 -1.76 9.82
C LEU A 244 2.24 -2.92 10.45
N THR A 245 1.94 -2.81 11.75
CA THR A 245 1.18 -3.80 12.51
C THR A 245 0.42 -3.11 13.65
N GLU A 246 -0.44 -3.86 14.33
CA GLU A 246 -1.19 -3.38 15.51
C GLU A 246 -0.30 -3.03 16.71
N SER A 247 1.01 -3.34 16.64
CA SER A 247 2.02 -2.97 17.65
C SER A 247 2.95 -1.84 17.20
N ILE A 248 2.76 -1.30 16.00
CA ILE A 248 3.57 -0.22 15.41
C ILE A 248 2.63 0.96 15.18
N THR A 249 2.97 2.12 15.73
CA THR A 249 2.18 3.34 15.51
C THR A 249 2.54 4.03 14.18
N PRO A 250 1.70 4.94 13.64
CA PRO A 250 2.04 5.76 12.48
C PRO A 250 3.39 6.51 12.60
N TYR A 251 3.78 6.95 13.80
CA TYR A 251 5.06 7.64 14.03
C TYR A 251 6.25 6.68 13.95
N GLU A 252 6.10 5.47 14.48
CA GLU A 252 7.14 4.43 14.40
C GLU A 252 7.29 3.89 12.97
N GLY A 253 6.17 3.60 12.30
CA GLY A 253 6.09 3.07 10.94
C GLY A 253 6.46 4.10 9.84
N GLY A 254 6.76 5.34 10.22
CA GLY A 254 7.20 6.38 9.28
C GLY A 254 6.11 6.86 8.33
N ILE A 255 4.85 6.77 8.75
CA ILE A 255 3.67 7.33 8.08
C ILE A 255 2.99 8.40 8.95
N ALA A 256 3.75 9.13 9.76
CA ALA A 256 3.24 10.19 10.63
C ALA A 256 2.45 11.28 9.88
N PHE A 257 2.66 11.43 8.57
CA PHE A 257 1.87 12.33 7.72
C PHE A 257 0.40 11.90 7.60
N ALA A 258 0.10 10.63 7.84
CA ALA A 258 -1.22 10.00 7.83
C ALA A 258 -1.92 10.04 9.20
N ALA A 259 -1.33 10.70 10.21
CA ALA A 259 -1.91 10.87 11.54
C ALA A 259 -1.91 12.35 11.96
N LYS A 260 -3.08 12.91 12.29
CA LYS A 260 -3.28 14.33 12.63
C LYS A 260 -3.85 14.50 14.05
N PRO A 261 -3.12 14.09 15.10
CA PRO A 261 -3.63 14.08 16.48
C PRO A 261 -3.85 15.47 17.11
N LEU A 262 -3.53 16.55 16.38
CA LEU A 262 -3.68 17.93 16.84
C LEU A 262 -4.95 18.62 16.33
N ILE A 263 -5.77 17.94 15.52
CA ILE A 263 -7.11 18.45 15.16
C ILE A 263 -8.02 18.46 16.39
N GLU A 264 -9.12 19.21 16.32
CA GLU A 264 -10.11 19.27 17.40
C GLU A 264 -10.85 17.94 17.56
N ASP A 265 -11.32 17.37 16.44
CA ASP A 265 -12.10 16.12 16.41
C ASP A 265 -11.36 14.94 17.05
N ASP A 266 -12.06 14.15 17.87
CA ASP A 266 -11.49 12.96 18.50
C ASP A 266 -11.49 11.77 17.54
N PHE A 267 -10.53 10.86 17.71
CA PHE A 267 -10.43 9.62 16.94
C PHE A 267 -9.71 8.53 17.72
N ILE A 268 -9.90 7.28 17.32
CA ILE A 268 -9.36 6.12 18.03
C ILE A 268 -7.82 6.15 18.04
N GLY A 269 -7.23 6.07 19.24
CA GLY A 269 -5.77 6.11 19.44
C GLY A 269 -5.15 7.52 19.46
N LYS A 270 -5.97 8.60 19.36
CA LYS A 270 -5.49 10.00 19.30
C LYS A 270 -4.55 10.38 20.44
N SER A 271 -4.82 9.94 21.67
CA SER A 271 -4.01 10.31 22.84
C SER A 271 -2.55 9.83 22.73
N VAL A 272 -2.33 8.57 22.33
CA VAL A 272 -0.99 7.99 22.12
C VAL A 272 -0.28 8.71 20.97
N LEU A 273 -0.99 8.95 19.86
CA LEU A 273 -0.40 9.62 18.70
C LEU A 273 -0.07 11.08 18.98
N LYS A 274 -0.86 11.75 19.84
CA LYS A 274 -0.58 13.12 20.29
C LYS A 274 0.70 13.16 21.13
N ASP A 275 0.84 12.27 22.10
CA ASP A 275 2.07 12.15 22.90
C ASP A 275 3.29 11.91 22.01
N GLN A 276 3.21 10.99 21.05
CA GLN A 276 4.31 10.74 20.11
C GLN A 276 4.60 11.92 19.17
N LYS A 277 3.61 12.74 18.84
CA LYS A 277 3.82 13.98 18.07
C LYS A 277 4.62 15.02 18.87
N GLU A 278 4.31 15.14 20.16
CA GLU A 278 4.89 16.15 21.06
C GLU A 278 6.25 15.71 21.61
N ASN A 279 6.38 14.44 21.99
CA ASN A 279 7.52 13.90 22.73
C ASN A 279 8.37 12.91 21.90
N GLY A 280 7.86 12.43 20.77
CA GLY A 280 8.51 11.46 19.91
C GLY A 280 8.24 10.00 20.29
N SER A 281 8.14 9.12 19.29
CA SER A 281 8.12 7.66 19.50
C SER A 281 9.47 7.11 19.95
N SER A 282 9.48 5.98 20.68
CA SER A 282 10.69 5.29 21.14
C SER A 282 11.42 4.51 20.04
N ARG A 283 10.70 4.12 18.99
CA ARG A 283 11.24 3.45 17.79
C ARG A 283 11.00 4.27 16.53
N ARG A 284 11.70 3.91 15.46
CA ARG A 284 11.48 4.46 14.11
C ARG A 284 11.88 3.48 13.02
N THR A 285 11.18 3.57 11.90
CA THR A 285 11.57 2.89 10.67
C THR A 285 12.76 3.58 10.00
N VAL A 286 13.63 2.78 9.37
CA VAL A 286 14.80 3.19 8.61
C VAL A 286 14.95 2.34 7.35
N GLY A 287 15.62 2.90 6.32
CA GLY A 287 16.11 2.12 5.20
C GLY A 287 17.50 1.56 5.50
N LEU A 288 17.77 0.34 5.05
CA LEU A 288 19.09 -0.30 5.15
C LEU A 288 19.58 -0.70 3.76
N GLU A 289 20.90 -0.58 3.56
CA GLU A 289 21.64 -1.19 2.46
C GLU A 289 22.66 -2.17 3.07
N LEU A 290 22.58 -3.44 2.69
CA LEU A 290 23.56 -4.45 3.11
C LEU A 290 24.83 -4.29 2.28
N LEU A 291 25.96 -4.09 2.96
CA LEU A 291 27.28 -3.87 2.35
C LEU A 291 27.96 -5.19 1.98
N ASP A 292 27.74 -6.23 2.80
CA ASP A 292 28.23 -7.57 2.52
C ASP A 292 27.15 -8.42 1.80
N LYS A 293 27.58 -9.50 1.14
CA LYS A 293 26.67 -10.44 0.48
C LYS A 293 25.67 -11.00 1.49
N GLY A 294 24.38 -10.76 1.28
CA GLY A 294 23.27 -11.30 2.07
C GLY A 294 21.96 -10.72 1.57
N ILE A 295 20.83 -11.32 1.97
CA ILE A 295 19.51 -10.73 1.77
C ILE A 295 18.82 -10.75 3.13
N ALA A 296 18.45 -9.56 3.61
CA ALA A 296 17.69 -9.41 4.83
C ALA A 296 16.25 -9.92 4.63
N ARG A 297 15.66 -10.48 5.68
CA ARG A 297 14.27 -10.96 5.70
C ARG A 297 13.60 -10.49 6.98
N THR A 298 12.28 -10.39 6.96
CA THR A 298 11.44 -10.04 8.10
C THR A 298 11.84 -10.84 9.35
N GLY A 299 11.95 -10.15 10.49
CA GLY A 299 12.30 -10.72 11.79
C GLY A 299 13.81 -10.93 12.02
N TYR A 300 14.68 -10.59 11.05
CA TYR A 300 16.13 -10.63 11.31
C TYR A 300 16.54 -9.50 12.25
N GLU A 301 17.32 -9.84 13.27
CA GLU A 301 17.82 -8.87 14.25
C GLU A 301 18.72 -7.84 13.58
N VAL A 302 18.53 -6.59 13.97
CA VAL A 302 19.43 -5.47 13.67
C VAL A 302 20.24 -5.20 14.94
N LEU A 303 21.56 -5.31 14.82
CA LEU A 303 22.51 -5.19 15.92
C LEU A 303 23.41 -3.97 15.71
N ASP A 304 23.87 -3.36 16.80
CA ASP A 304 25.01 -2.44 16.73
C ASP A 304 26.33 -3.21 16.45
N LEU A 305 27.45 -2.49 16.33
CA LEU A 305 28.75 -3.09 16.07
C LEU A 305 29.32 -3.89 17.27
N ASP A 306 28.78 -3.66 18.48
CA ASP A 306 29.14 -4.39 19.69
C ASP A 306 28.30 -5.68 19.86
N GLY A 307 27.31 -5.89 18.98
CA GLY A 307 26.47 -7.07 18.94
C GLY A 307 25.17 -6.95 19.76
N ASN A 308 24.84 -5.78 20.29
CA ASN A 308 23.59 -5.57 21.01
C ASN A 308 22.44 -5.37 20.01
N GLN A 309 21.30 -6.01 20.27
CA GLN A 309 20.11 -5.81 19.44
C GLN A 309 19.54 -4.39 19.63
N ILE A 310 19.38 -3.68 18.51
CA ILE A 310 18.83 -2.32 18.45
C ILE A 310 17.53 -2.25 17.65
N GLY A 311 17.10 -3.35 17.03
CA GLY A 311 15.87 -3.42 16.26
C GLY A 311 15.73 -4.72 15.48
N GLU A 312 14.88 -4.67 14.45
CA GLU A 312 14.60 -5.80 13.57
C GLU A 312 14.28 -5.34 12.14
N VAL A 313 14.59 -6.20 11.18
CA VAL A 313 14.21 -6.05 9.78
C VAL A 313 12.72 -6.33 9.64
N THR A 314 11.99 -5.42 8.99
CA THR A 314 10.56 -5.57 8.70
C THR A 314 10.34 -6.10 7.28
N SER A 315 11.10 -5.59 6.31
CA SER A 315 11.06 -6.00 4.90
C SER A 315 12.46 -6.09 4.31
N GLY A 316 12.70 -6.99 3.36
CA GLY A 316 14.02 -7.07 2.72
C GLY A 316 14.04 -7.86 1.43
N THR A 317 14.72 -7.34 0.41
CA THR A 317 14.87 -7.98 -0.90
C THR A 317 16.14 -7.54 -1.62
N LYS A 318 16.38 -8.11 -2.80
CA LYS A 318 17.39 -7.61 -3.73
C LYS A 318 16.73 -6.66 -4.72
N SER A 319 17.18 -5.41 -4.79
CA SER A 319 16.71 -4.39 -5.73
C SER A 319 17.08 -4.81 -7.17
N PRO A 320 16.10 -4.99 -8.08
CA PRO A 320 16.39 -5.24 -9.48
C PRO A 320 17.06 -4.05 -10.18
N SER A 321 16.77 -2.81 -9.74
CA SER A 321 17.35 -1.58 -10.30
C SER A 321 18.84 -1.44 -10.02
N SER A 322 19.26 -1.65 -8.77
CA SER A 322 20.64 -1.38 -8.31
C SER A 322 21.50 -2.64 -8.09
N ASP A 323 20.88 -3.82 -8.14
CA ASP A 323 21.46 -5.11 -7.72
C ASP A 323 21.88 -5.17 -6.23
N LYS A 324 21.59 -4.12 -5.44
CA LYS A 324 21.90 -4.05 -4.01
C LYS A 324 20.89 -4.83 -3.19
N SER A 325 21.31 -5.31 -2.01
CA SER A 325 20.38 -5.85 -1.02
C SER A 325 19.88 -4.71 -0.14
N ILE A 326 18.58 -4.45 -0.21
CA ILE A 326 17.91 -3.36 0.50
C ILE A 326 16.91 -3.90 1.51
N ALA A 327 16.66 -3.15 2.57
CA ALA A 327 15.69 -3.52 3.59
C ALA A 327 15.02 -2.30 4.23
N LEU A 328 13.86 -2.52 4.84
CA LEU A 328 13.31 -1.66 5.87
C LEU A 328 13.52 -2.34 7.22
N ALA A 329 13.73 -1.55 8.26
CA ALA A 329 13.86 -2.01 9.63
C ALA A 329 13.21 -1.03 10.59
N ILE A 330 12.73 -1.52 11.73
CA ILE A 330 12.34 -0.71 12.87
C ILE A 330 13.43 -0.81 13.93
N ILE A 331 13.95 0.33 14.37
CA ILE A 331 15.04 0.40 15.36
C ILE A 331 14.67 1.33 16.51
N ASN A 332 15.37 1.17 17.64
CA ASN A 332 15.36 2.15 18.73
C ASN A 332 15.72 3.53 18.19
N ARG A 333 14.96 4.56 18.55
CA ARG A 333 15.10 5.91 17.99
C ARG A 333 16.49 6.49 18.23
N ASP A 334 17.05 6.28 19.42
CA ASP A 334 18.37 6.77 19.81
C ASP A 334 19.51 6.06 19.08
N ALA A 335 19.22 4.93 18.40
CA ALA A 335 20.20 4.25 17.57
C ALA A 335 20.30 4.85 16.15
N PHE A 336 19.40 5.76 15.77
CA PHE A 336 19.40 6.35 14.44
C PHE A 336 20.48 7.40 14.25
N GLU A 337 21.33 7.16 13.26
CA GLU A 337 22.19 8.16 12.65
C GLU A 337 22.32 7.81 11.17
N MET A 338 22.09 8.77 10.27
CA MET A 338 22.15 8.51 8.82
C MET A 338 23.58 8.12 8.43
N GLY A 339 23.74 7.03 7.68
CA GLY A 339 25.05 6.50 7.31
C GLY A 339 25.71 5.62 8.37
N ARG A 340 25.12 5.46 9.56
CA ARG A 340 25.64 4.58 10.62
C ARG A 340 25.76 3.14 10.11
N GLU A 341 26.93 2.54 10.31
CA GLU A 341 27.15 1.11 10.11
C GLU A 341 26.57 0.30 11.27
N LEU A 342 26.00 -0.86 10.92
CA LEU A 342 25.37 -1.80 11.83
C LEU A 342 25.50 -3.22 11.28
N LEU A 343 25.01 -4.21 12.03
CA LEU A 343 25.00 -5.60 11.63
C LEU A 343 23.56 -6.11 11.50
N VAL A 344 23.32 -6.95 10.50
CA VAL A 344 22.07 -7.70 10.35
C VAL A 344 22.35 -9.19 10.53
N GLN A 345 21.59 -9.86 11.40
CA GLN A 345 21.72 -11.29 11.65
C GLN A 345 21.08 -12.10 10.52
N VAL A 346 21.85 -12.37 9.46
CA VAL A 346 21.40 -13.15 8.29
C VAL A 346 21.68 -14.63 8.54
N ARG A 347 20.65 -15.36 8.98
CA ARG A 347 20.75 -16.78 9.35
C ARG A 347 21.80 -16.99 10.45
N LYS A 348 22.96 -17.58 10.10
CA LYS A 348 24.05 -17.92 11.04
C LYS A 348 25.21 -16.91 11.02
N ARG A 349 25.09 -15.81 10.26
CA ARG A 349 26.17 -14.82 10.11
C ARG A 349 25.65 -13.40 10.29
N GLN A 350 26.50 -12.55 10.83
CA GLN A 350 26.28 -11.11 10.85
C GLN A 350 26.83 -10.51 9.54
N VAL A 351 26.04 -9.66 8.92
CA VAL A 351 26.34 -9.01 7.64
C VAL A 351 26.35 -7.51 7.89
N LYS A 352 27.39 -6.79 7.46
CA LYS A 352 27.42 -5.34 7.59
C LYS A 352 26.33 -4.70 6.74
N ALA A 353 25.67 -3.70 7.30
CA ALA A 353 24.75 -2.83 6.60
C ALA A 353 24.95 -1.37 7.06
N LYS A 354 24.37 -0.43 6.32
CA LYS A 354 24.36 0.99 6.67
C LYS A 354 22.93 1.52 6.66
N ILE A 355 22.64 2.47 7.55
CA ILE A 355 21.39 3.22 7.53
C ILE A 355 21.42 4.19 6.34
N VAL A 356 20.39 4.11 5.48
CA VAL A 356 20.20 4.95 4.29
C VAL A 356 18.79 5.56 4.28
N LYS A 357 18.51 6.42 3.28
CA LYS A 357 17.13 6.86 3.02
C LYS A 357 16.26 5.65 2.65
N LYS A 358 14.98 5.68 3.07
CA LYS A 358 14.02 4.60 2.75
C LYS A 358 13.79 4.47 1.24
N ASN A 359 13.60 5.60 0.56
CA ASN A 359 13.55 5.62 -0.89
C ASN A 359 14.96 5.41 -1.45
N GLN A 360 15.13 4.31 -2.17
CA GLN A 360 16.35 3.83 -2.80
C GLN A 360 16.16 3.62 -4.32
N ILE A 361 15.18 4.31 -4.93
CA ILE A 361 15.05 4.35 -6.38
C ILE A 361 16.28 5.06 -6.95
N GLU A 362 17.00 4.37 -7.84
CA GLU A 362 18.09 4.92 -8.64
C GLU A 362 17.54 5.13 -10.07
N LYS A 363 17.50 6.38 -10.55
CA LYS A 363 17.06 6.74 -11.90
C LYS A 363 18.25 6.88 -12.85
#